data_AF-A0A1H5YLW1-F1
#
_entry.id   AF-A0A1H5YLW1-F1
#
_cell.length_a   1.000
_cell.length_b   1.000
_cell.length_c   1.000
_cell.angle_alpha   90.00
_cell.angle_beta   90.00
_cell.angle_gamma   90.00
#
_symmetry.space_group_name_H-M   'P 1'
#
loop_
_entity.id
_entity.type
_entity.pdbx_description
1 polymer ?
#
loop_
_entity_poly.entity_id
_entity_poly.type
_entity_poly.pdbx_seq_one_letter_code
_entity_poly.pdbx_strand_id
1 'polypeptide(L)'
;MKKRGFCEFYKDLYWGASVNNKALVKWKLKHGAGQLSIFCVTRALNTSDQLDIVHCAFLKQAYFKAHPSYIYGIATSHDEAVDLVLRISQEASMAGMDGRLIDYLDSRESNNSQSLS
;
A
#
# COMPACT_ATOMS: atom_id res chain seq x y z
N MET A 1 5.31 22.74 9.98
CA MET A 1 4.40 21.76 9.35
C MET A 1 5.25 20.68 8.67
N LYS A 2 5.18 19.41 9.08
CA LYS A 2 5.82 18.31 8.32
C LYS A 2 5.14 18.27 6.96
N LYS A 3 5.86 18.53 5.87
CA LYS A 3 5.32 18.36 4.51
C LYS A 3 4.88 16.91 4.38
N ARG A 4 3.57 16.64 4.35
CA ARG A 4 3.04 15.31 4.06
C ARG A 4 3.40 15.02 2.60
N GLY A 5 3.99 13.84 2.35
CA GLY A 5 4.27 13.39 0.98
C GLY A 5 2.96 13.00 0.28
N PHE A 6 3.06 12.53 -0.96
CA PHE A 6 1.89 12.06 -1.71
C PHE A 6 1.28 10.77 -1.15
N CYS A 7 2.02 10.05 -0.31
CA CYS A 7 1.58 8.79 0.27
C CYS A 7 2.22 8.53 1.64
N GLU A 8 1.55 7.67 2.39
CA GLU A 8 2.03 7.04 3.62
C GLU A 8 2.11 5.52 3.37
N PHE A 9 2.96 4.82 4.13
CA PHE A 9 3.24 3.40 3.89
C PHE A 9 2.85 2.60 5.11
N TYR A 10 2.17 1.48 4.86
CA TYR A 10 1.96 0.44 5.84
C TYR A 10 3.29 -0.05 6.42
N LYS A 11 3.32 -0.31 7.72
CA LYS A 11 4.54 -0.73 8.44
C LYS A 11 5.11 -2.03 7.86
N ASP A 12 4.26 -3.02 7.64
CA ASP A 12 4.62 -4.34 7.10
C ASP A 12 4.31 -4.42 5.60
N LEU A 13 4.80 -3.42 4.86
CA LEU A 13 4.53 -3.21 3.44
C LEU A 13 4.77 -4.48 2.60
N TYR A 14 3.77 -4.86 1.81
CA TYR A 14 3.86 -5.98 0.89
C TYR A 14 4.68 -5.60 -0.35
N TRP A 15 5.63 -6.46 -0.72
CA TRP A 15 6.49 -6.25 -1.87
C TRP A 15 6.24 -7.30 -2.93
N GLY A 16 6.10 -6.86 -4.18
CA GLY A 16 6.31 -7.69 -5.35
C GLY A 16 7.74 -8.25 -5.35
N ALA A 17 7.90 -9.49 -5.77
CA ALA A 17 9.20 -10.16 -5.84
C ALA A 17 10.18 -9.43 -6.77
N SER A 18 9.65 -8.77 -7.81
CA SER A 18 10.42 -8.06 -8.83
C SER A 18 10.84 -6.66 -8.40
N VAL A 19 10.40 -6.20 -7.21
CA VAL A 19 10.70 -4.85 -6.74
C VAL A 19 12.12 -4.75 -6.20
N ASN A 20 12.97 -4.11 -6.99
CA ASN A 20 14.36 -3.79 -6.64
C ASN A 20 14.48 -2.38 -6.05
N ASN A 21 15.53 -2.16 -5.24
CA ASN A 21 15.84 -0.87 -4.63
C ASN A 21 14.64 -0.22 -3.89
N LYS A 22 14.08 -0.96 -2.93
CA LYS A 22 12.89 -0.61 -2.14
C LYS A 22 12.95 0.79 -1.52
N ALA A 23 14.11 1.23 -1.05
CA ALA A 23 14.32 2.56 -0.48
C ALA A 23 14.11 3.67 -1.50
N LEU A 24 14.68 3.53 -2.70
CA LEU A 24 14.51 4.48 -3.79
C LEU A 24 13.05 4.53 -4.26
N VAL A 25 12.38 3.38 -4.36
CA VAL A 25 10.97 3.31 -4.75
C VAL A 25 10.09 4.07 -3.74
N LYS A 26 10.25 3.83 -2.43
CA LYS A 26 9.52 4.58 -1.40
C LYS A 26 9.80 6.08 -1.47
N TRP A 27 11.06 6.45 -1.66
CA TRP A 27 11.44 7.86 -1.79
C TRP A 27 10.74 8.52 -2.99
N LYS A 28 10.77 7.86 -4.16
CA LYS A 28 10.14 8.38 -5.38
C LYS A 28 8.63 8.55 -5.23
N LEU A 29 7.94 7.55 -4.67
CA LEU A 29 6.50 7.62 -4.39
C LEU A 29 6.16 8.78 -3.44
N LYS A 30 6.91 8.92 -2.34
CA LYS A 30 6.67 9.98 -1.34
C LYS A 30 6.83 11.39 -1.91
N HIS A 31 7.74 11.56 -2.87
CA HIS A 31 8.05 12.85 -3.51
C HIS A 31 7.37 13.04 -4.88
N GLY A 32 6.55 12.08 -5.33
CA GLY A 32 5.88 12.15 -6.62
C GLY A 32 6.84 12.11 -7.82
N ALA A 33 8.05 11.58 -7.62
CA ALA A 33 9.03 11.44 -8.69
C ALA A 33 8.60 10.35 -9.69
N GLY A 34 9.03 10.49 -10.96
CA GLY A 34 8.64 9.58 -12.02
C GLY A 34 9.17 8.15 -11.87
N GLN A 35 8.28 7.18 -12.09
CA GLN A 35 8.54 5.75 -12.26
C GLN A 35 7.60 5.24 -13.36
N LEU A 36 8.06 4.31 -14.19
CA LEU A 36 7.31 3.82 -15.36
C LEU A 36 6.51 2.55 -15.08
N SER A 37 6.97 1.74 -14.13
CA SER A 37 6.49 0.38 -13.92
C SER A 37 6.28 0.15 -12.43
N ILE A 38 5.48 1.00 -11.77
CA ILE A 38 5.14 0.82 -10.35
C ILE A 38 3.64 0.90 -10.17
N PHE A 39 3.10 -0.14 -9.56
CA PHE A 39 1.73 -0.25 -9.13
C PHE A 39 1.70 -0.33 -7.59
N CYS A 40 0.69 0.29 -7.01
CA CYS A 40 0.50 0.36 -5.57
C CYS A 40 -0.85 -0.26 -5.22
N VAL A 41 -0.86 -1.13 -4.21
CA VAL A 41 -2.07 -1.57 -3.54
C VAL A 41 -2.34 -0.57 -2.42
N THR A 42 -3.45 0.15 -2.50
CA THR A 42 -3.79 1.24 -1.59
C THR A 42 -5.09 0.96 -0.87
N ARG A 43 -5.33 1.65 0.25
CA ARG A 43 -6.67 1.70 0.82
C ARG A 43 -7.63 2.29 -0.22
N ALA A 44 -8.79 1.68 -0.40
CA ALA A 44 -9.79 2.22 -1.31
C ALA A 44 -10.24 3.61 -0.87
N LEU A 45 -10.49 4.50 -1.83
CA LEU A 45 -11.01 5.84 -1.54
C LEU A 45 -12.53 5.88 -1.36
N ASN A 46 -13.23 4.85 -1.85
CA ASN A 46 -14.67 4.71 -1.69
C ASN A 46 -15.00 3.83 -0.46
N THR A 47 -16.27 3.78 -0.08
CA THR A 47 -16.74 3.04 1.10
C THR A 47 -17.14 1.58 0.82
N SER A 48 -17.18 1.19 -0.46
CA SER A 48 -17.67 -0.13 -0.90
C SER A 48 -16.53 -1.14 -1.07
N ASP A 49 -15.39 -0.66 -1.55
CA ASP A 49 -14.20 -1.45 -1.80
C ASP A 49 -13.24 -1.38 -0.60
N GLN A 50 -12.39 -2.39 -0.47
CA GLN A 50 -11.39 -2.46 0.59
C GLN A 50 -10.03 -1.91 0.12
N LEU A 51 -9.57 -2.35 -1.06
CA LEU A 51 -8.26 -2.02 -1.62
C LEU A 51 -8.40 -1.61 -3.10
N ASP A 52 -7.57 -0.66 -3.53
CA ASP A 52 -7.41 -0.24 -4.92
C ASP A 52 -6.03 -0.64 -5.45
N ILE A 53 -5.93 -1.00 -6.73
CA ILE A 53 -4.64 -1.09 -7.44
C ILE A 53 -4.49 0.14 -8.31
N VAL A 54 -3.47 0.96 -8.04
CA VAL A 54 -3.24 2.22 -8.76
C VAL A 54 -1.83 2.30 -9.33
N HIS A 55 -1.71 2.84 -10.54
CA HIS A 55 -0.40 3.16 -11.10
C HIS A 55 0.23 4.37 -10.38
N CYS A 56 1.54 4.39 -10.16
CA CYS A 56 2.22 5.45 -9.40
C CYS A 56 2.03 6.87 -9.99
N ALA A 57 1.73 6.98 -11.28
CA ALA A 57 1.42 8.26 -11.92
C ALA A 57 0.15 8.90 -11.34
N PHE A 58 -0.82 8.11 -10.87
CA PHE A 58 -2.07 8.59 -10.28
C PHE A 58 -1.83 9.33 -8.96
N LEU A 59 -0.87 8.86 -8.16
CA LEU A 59 -0.49 9.46 -6.87
C LEU A 59 0.12 10.86 -7.00
N LYS A 60 0.49 11.31 -8.20
CA LYS A 60 1.06 12.65 -8.42
C LYS A 60 0.03 13.77 -8.47
N GLN A 61 -1.26 13.44 -8.49
CA GLN A 61 -2.32 14.44 -8.54
C GLN A 61 -2.31 15.34 -7.31
N ALA A 62 -2.75 16.59 -7.48
CA ALA A 62 -2.77 17.58 -6.40
C ALA A 62 -3.60 17.11 -5.19
N TYR A 63 -4.65 16.33 -5.43
CA TYR A 63 -5.47 15.71 -4.40
C TYR A 63 -4.65 14.97 -3.34
N PHE A 64 -3.69 14.14 -3.77
CA PHE A 64 -2.87 13.32 -2.89
C PHE A 64 -1.82 14.08 -2.10
N LYS A 65 -1.57 15.37 -2.41
CA LYS A 65 -0.76 16.25 -1.55
C LYS A 65 -1.52 16.64 -0.28
N ALA A 66 -2.83 16.82 -0.39
CA ALA A 66 -3.71 17.14 0.75
C ALA A 66 -4.23 15.87 1.46
N HIS A 67 -4.42 14.79 0.70
CA HIS A 67 -4.94 13.51 1.18
C HIS A 67 -3.97 12.38 0.79
N PRO A 68 -2.87 12.20 1.53
CA PRO A 68 -1.87 11.18 1.19
C PRO A 68 -2.50 9.79 1.10
N SER A 69 -2.23 9.07 0.01
CA SER A 69 -2.72 7.69 -0.15
C SER A 69 -2.02 6.76 0.84
N TYR A 70 -2.77 5.84 1.45
CA TYR A 70 -2.19 4.81 2.31
C TYR A 70 -1.86 3.56 1.49
N ILE A 71 -0.57 3.20 1.41
CA ILE A 71 -0.07 2.11 0.57
C ILE A 71 0.20 0.87 1.42
N TYR A 72 -0.47 -0.24 1.10
CA TYR A 72 -0.25 -1.55 1.69
C TYR A 72 0.71 -2.42 0.89
N GLY A 73 0.79 -2.24 -0.44
CA GLY A 73 1.64 -3.05 -1.31
C GLY A 73 2.25 -2.27 -2.47
N ILE A 74 3.42 -2.70 -2.92
CA ILE A 74 4.12 -2.14 -4.10
C ILE A 74 4.58 -3.27 -5.00
N ALA A 75 4.29 -3.14 -6.29
CA ALA A 75 4.64 -4.08 -7.34
C ALA A 75 5.18 -3.37 -8.59
N THR A 76 5.86 -4.11 -9.46
CA THR A 76 6.41 -3.59 -10.73
C THR A 76 5.46 -3.73 -11.91
N SER A 77 4.43 -4.57 -11.80
CA SER A 77 3.38 -4.75 -12.78
C SER A 77 2.01 -4.81 -12.12
N HIS A 78 0.95 -4.66 -12.93
CA HIS A 78 -0.42 -4.82 -12.46
C HIS A 78 -0.66 -6.26 -11.95
N ASP A 79 -0.21 -7.27 -12.69
CA ASP A 79 -0.39 -8.68 -12.32
C ASP A 79 0.29 -9.00 -10.99
N GLU A 80 1.51 -8.51 -10.79
CA GLU A 80 2.20 -8.67 -9.52
C GLU A 80 1.48 -7.94 -8.38
N ALA A 81 0.79 -6.81 -8.66
CA ALA A 81 -0.05 -6.15 -7.67
C ALA A 81 -1.31 -6.97 -7.33
N VAL A 82 -1.91 -7.64 -8.32
CA VAL A 82 -3.02 -8.59 -8.10
C VAL A 82 -2.56 -9.75 -7.22
N ASP A 83 -1.36 -10.29 -7.45
CA ASP A 83 -0.77 -11.33 -6.59
C ASP A 83 -0.60 -10.87 -5.15
N LEU A 84 -0.28 -9.59 -4.92
CA LEU A 84 -0.24 -9.04 -3.56
C LEU A 84 -1.63 -9.04 -2.91
N VAL A 85 -2.68 -8.63 -3.64
CA VAL A 85 -4.06 -8.64 -3.13
C VAL A 85 -4.52 -10.07 -2.84
N LEU A 86 -4.20 -11.03 -3.71
CA LEU A 86 -4.48 -12.45 -3.48
C LEU A 86 -3.80 -12.95 -2.21
N ARG A 87 -2.53 -12.60 -1.99
CA ARG A 87 -1.80 -12.97 -0.78
C ARG A 87 -2.44 -12.38 0.48
N ILE A 88 -2.76 -11.09 0.48
CA ILE A 88 -3.45 -10.45 1.62
C ILE A 88 -4.80 -11.14 1.88
N SER A 89 -5.54 -11.49 0.83
CA SER A 89 -6.84 -12.18 0.94
C SER A 89 -6.69 -13.55 1.60
N GLN A 90 -5.69 -14.32 1.17
CA GLN A 90 -5.38 -15.64 1.74
C GLN A 90 -4.97 -15.51 3.21
N GLU A 91 -4.07 -14.58 3.54
CA GLU A 91 -3.63 -14.36 4.91
C GLU A 91 -4.79 -13.91 5.83
N ALA A 92 -5.69 -13.06 5.34
CA ALA A 92 -6.89 -12.65 6.07
C ALA A 92 -7.85 -13.83 6.32
N SER A 93 -8.04 -14.69 5.32
CA SER A 93 -8.86 -15.91 5.46
C SER A 93 -8.24 -16.88 6.48
N MET A 94 -6.93 -17.12 6.42
CA MET A 94 -6.21 -17.97 7.37
C MET A 94 -6.25 -17.43 8.80
N ALA A 95 -6.36 -16.11 8.97
CA ALA A 95 -6.53 -15.44 10.25
C ALA A 95 -7.99 -15.45 10.76
N GLY A 96 -8.93 -16.10 10.06
CA GLY A 96 -10.34 -16.16 10.45
C GLY A 96 -11.12 -14.85 10.24
N MET A 97 -10.63 -13.97 9.35
CA MET A 97 -11.28 -12.69 9.05
C MET A 97 -12.15 -12.71 7.79
N ASP A 98 -12.36 -13.89 7.18
CA ASP A 98 -13.32 -14.13 6.08
C ASP A 98 -13.27 -13.10 4.94
N GLY A 99 -12.06 -12.67 4.54
CA GLY A 99 -11.88 -11.70 3.45
C GLY A 99 -12.07 -10.23 3.85
N ARG A 100 -12.15 -9.92 5.15
CA ARG A 100 -12.01 -8.55 5.67
C ARG A 100 -10.53 -8.15 5.70
N LEU A 101 -10.02 -7.77 4.52
CA LEU A 101 -8.63 -7.41 4.29
C LEU A 101 -8.19 -6.19 5.11
N ILE A 102 -9.03 -5.16 5.24
CA ILE A 102 -8.67 -3.96 6.02
C ILE A 102 -8.57 -4.29 7.51
N ASP A 103 -9.56 -4.99 8.08
CA ASP A 103 -9.51 -5.45 9.48
C ASP A 103 -8.24 -6.27 9.74
N TYR A 104 -7.89 -7.14 8.79
CA TYR A 104 -6.67 -7.94 8.85
C TYR A 104 -5.40 -7.07 8.87
N LEU A 105 -5.28 -6.12 7.95
CA LEU A 105 -4.12 -5.22 7.86
C LEU A 105 -4.01 -4.32 9.10
N ASP A 106 -5.12 -3.77 9.58
CA ASP A 106 -5.17 -2.87 10.73
C ASP A 106 -4.87 -3.61 12.06
N SER A 107 -5.33 -4.86 12.19
CA SER A 107 -5.02 -5.70 13.37
C SER A 107 -3.52 -5.98 13.49
N ARG A 108 -2.84 -6.22 12.37
CA ARG A 108 -1.39 -6.43 12.30
C ARG A 108 -0.60 -5.18 12.66
N GLU A 109 -1.09 -4.00 12.28
CA GLU A 109 -0.44 -2.73 12.62
C GLU A 109 -0.53 -2.43 14.13
N SER A 110 -1.68 -2.75 14.73
CA SER A 110 -1.95 -2.56 16.15
C SER A 110 -1.11 -3.49 17.04
N ASN A 111 -1.06 -4.78 16.70
CA ASN A 111 -0.30 -5.79 17.45
C ASN A 111 1.21 -5.49 17.46
N ASN A 112 1.74 -4.96 16.36
CA ASN A 112 3.15 -4.62 16.22
C ASN A 112 3.53 -3.28 16.91
N SER A 113 2.54 -2.53 17.40
CA SER A 113 2.74 -1.31 18.18
C SER A 113 2.86 -1.58 19.69
N GLN A 114 2.32 -2.70 20.17
CA GLN A 114 2.41 -3.14 21.57
C GLN A 114 3.68 -3.96 21.88
N SER A 115 4.36 -4.49 20.86
CA SER A 115 5.62 -5.24 21.01
C SER A 115 6.88 -4.35 21.02
N LEU A 116 6.72 -3.02 20.93
CA LEU A 116 7.80 -2.02 20.92
C LEU A 116 7.72 -1.04 22.12
N SER A 117 6.86 -1.34 23.10
CA SER A 117 6.69 -0.59 24.35
C SER A 117 7.08 -1.43 25.56
#